data_AF-A0A9D1K3T7-F1
#
_entry.id   AF-A0A9D1K3T7-F1
#
_cell.length_a   1.000
_cell.length_b   1.000
_cell.length_c   1.000
_cell.angle_alpha   90.00
_cell.angle_beta   90.00
_cell.angle_gamma   90.00
#
_symmetry.space_group_name_H-M   'P 1'
#
loop_
_entity.id
_entity.type
_entity.pdbx_description
1 polymer ?
#
loop_
_entity_poly.entity_id
_entity_poly.type
_entity_poly.pdbx_seq_one_letter_code
_entity_poly.pdbx_strand_id
1 'polypeptide(L)'
;MEISTTKDFAENFQKVFFRDVRPKLALYELHRRNIIERNKKHRKNMFVWCAGIIIATPLITIWMFSHHYNLEILYFWAVAAISLFFTIMSCISTIDSAVKDFEDNAKTEFMPVLMKAFGDFAWHGTYDSRCTSADFSKSSIYQVSNLCTDDNFTGNYNGVGIGIHELNFFYKNIVNKSNKEQSERFSGVAVVLDMNKNFSGQTIVTFRENGVNIIYPVHFQKIELEKSKFSDYFNV
;
A
#
# COMPACT_ATOMS: atom_id res chain seq x y z
N MET A 1 20.75 -20.69 10.59
CA MET A 1 20.69 -20.49 12.06
C MET A 1 19.26 -20.83 12.45
N GLU A 2 19.04 -21.90 13.20
CA GLU A 2 17.70 -22.27 13.67
C GLU A 2 17.25 -21.24 14.72
N ILE A 3 16.21 -20.47 14.40
CA ILE A 3 15.66 -19.47 15.30
C ILE A 3 14.67 -20.18 16.22
N SER A 4 15.14 -20.63 17.39
CA SER A 4 14.35 -21.43 18.31
C SER A 4 13.39 -20.61 19.19
N THR A 5 13.67 -19.32 19.40
CA THR A 5 12.82 -18.44 20.21
C THR A 5 12.62 -17.07 19.59
N THR A 6 11.51 -16.44 19.98
CA THR A 6 11.19 -15.04 19.63
C THR A 6 12.21 -14.02 20.13
N LYS A 7 13.01 -14.37 21.16
CA LYS A 7 14.08 -13.51 21.66
C LYS A 7 15.30 -13.57 20.73
N ASP A 8 15.69 -14.78 20.34
CA ASP A 8 16.77 -15.01 19.37
C ASP A 8 16.46 -14.34 18.04
N PHE A 9 15.19 -14.39 17.61
CA PHE A 9 14.71 -13.65 16.45
C PHE A 9 14.96 -12.14 16.57
N ALA A 10 14.51 -11.53 17.66
CA ALA A 10 14.63 -10.09 17.87
C ALA A 10 16.10 -9.64 17.92
N GLU A 11 16.96 -10.43 18.58
CA GLU A 11 18.40 -10.18 18.64
C GLU A 11 19.06 -10.30 17.26
N ASN A 12 18.69 -11.32 16.47
CA ASN A 12 19.21 -11.50 15.12
C ASN A 12 18.76 -10.38 14.17
N PHE A 13 17.48 -9.98 14.25
CA PHE A 13 16.95 -8.85 13.50
C PHE A 13 17.68 -7.55 13.83
N GLN A 14 17.86 -7.25 15.12
CA GLN A 14 18.61 -6.07 15.55
C GLN A 14 20.04 -6.11 15.01
N LYS A 15 20.72 -7.26 15.10
CA LYS A 15 22.08 -7.42 14.59
C LYS A 15 22.16 -7.13 13.08
N VAL A 16 21.28 -7.71 12.28
CA VAL A 16 21.22 -7.46 10.82
C VAL A 16 20.90 -5.99 10.54
N PHE A 17 19.92 -5.42 11.23
CA PHE A 17 19.53 -4.03 11.07
C PHE A 17 20.68 -3.06 11.36
N PHE A 18 21.33 -3.19 12.51
CA PHE A 18 22.40 -2.28 12.92
C PHE A 18 23.67 -2.43 12.07
N ARG A 19 23.97 -3.65 11.61
CA ARG A 19 25.14 -3.93 10.78
C ARG A 19 24.96 -3.50 9.33
N ASP A 20 23.83 -3.85 8.72
CA ASP A 20 23.68 -3.82 7.26
C ASP A 20 22.73 -2.71 6.77
N VAL A 21 21.72 -2.35 7.56
CA VAL A 21 20.68 -1.37 7.18
C VAL A 21 21.02 0.04 7.68
N ARG A 22 21.33 0.17 8.98
CA ARG A 22 21.59 1.47 9.63
C ARG A 22 22.68 2.31 8.93
N PRO A 23 23.82 1.74 8.48
CA PRO A 23 24.85 2.55 7.82
C PRO A 23 24.37 3.21 6.52
N LYS A 24 23.47 2.55 5.79
CA LYS A 24 22.90 3.04 4.52
C LYS A 24 21.75 4.02 4.74
N LEU A 25 21.11 3.97 5.90
CA LEU A 25 19.94 4.79 6.24
C LEU A 25 20.21 6.29 6.14
N ALA A 26 21.44 6.74 6.46
CA ALA A 26 21.83 8.14 6.35
C ALA A 26 21.78 8.67 4.91
N LEU A 27 22.18 7.84 3.93
CA LEU A 27 22.10 8.18 2.52
C LEU A 27 20.65 8.26 2.04
N TYR A 28 19.80 7.34 2.49
CA TYR A 28 18.37 7.35 2.16
C TYR A 28 17.63 8.51 2.82
N GLU A 29 17.97 8.91 4.04
CA GLU A 29 17.40 10.11 4.67
C GLU A 29 17.80 11.39 3.92
N LEU A 30 19.04 11.47 3.44
CA LEU A 30 19.47 12.58 2.60
C LEU A 30 18.72 12.59 1.26
N HIS A 31 18.56 11.43 0.64
CA HIS A 31 17.79 11.29 -0.61
C HIS A 31 16.32 11.68 -0.41
N ARG A 32 15.68 11.23 0.67
CA ARG A 32 14.31 11.60 1.05
C ARG A 32 14.15 13.11 1.23
N ARG A 33 15.08 13.76 1.91
CA ARG A 33 15.09 15.24 2.07
C ARG A 33 15.19 15.95 0.72
N ASN A 34 16.08 15.50 -0.16
CA ASN A 34 16.24 16.07 -1.50
C ASN A 34 14.95 15.96 -2.33
N ILE A 35 14.23 14.83 -2.25
CA ILE A 35 12.92 14.67 -2.91
C ILE A 35 11.91 15.66 -2.34
N ILE A 36 11.82 15.80 -1.02
CA ILE A 36 10.91 16.75 -0.38
C ILE A 36 11.22 18.20 -0.80
N GLU A 37 12.49 18.58 -0.83
CA GLU A 37 12.91 19.91 -1.26
C GLU A 37 12.62 20.16 -2.74
N ARG A 38 12.92 19.18 -3.61
CA ARG A 38 12.57 19.23 -5.03
C ARG A 38 11.07 19.38 -5.22
N ASN A 39 10.25 18.61 -4.52
CA ASN A 39 8.79 18.67 -4.58
C ASN A 39 8.25 20.00 -4.05
N LYS A 40 8.86 20.56 -3.00
CA LYS A 40 8.51 21.90 -2.50
C LYS A 40 8.84 22.99 -3.52
N LYS A 41 10.02 22.93 -4.14
CA LYS A 41 10.44 23.86 -5.20
C LYS A 41 9.52 23.74 -6.43
N HIS A 42 9.19 22.52 -6.84
CA HIS A 42 8.32 22.28 -7.98
C HIS A 42 6.89 22.82 -7.75
N ARG A 43 6.31 22.55 -6.58
CA ARG A 43 5.01 23.13 -6.17
C ARG A 43 5.03 24.67 -6.16
N LYS A 44 6.10 25.27 -5.64
CA LYS A 44 6.26 26.74 -5.64
C LYS A 44 6.30 27.28 -7.06
N ASN A 45 7.10 26.69 -7.94
CA ASN A 45 7.20 27.10 -9.34
C ASN A 45 5.85 26.95 -10.05
N MET A 46 5.13 25.84 -9.83
CA MET A 46 3.79 25.64 -10.37
C MET A 46 2.82 26.73 -9.90
N PHE A 47 2.83 27.07 -8.60
CA PHE A 47 1.97 28.12 -8.08
C PHE A 47 2.23 29.48 -8.74
N VAL A 48 3.50 29.82 -8.99
CA VAL A 48 3.88 31.04 -9.72
C VAL A 48 3.35 31.00 -11.17
N TRP A 49 3.47 29.87 -11.86
CA TRP A 49 2.94 29.70 -13.22
C TRP A 49 1.41 29.81 -13.28
N CYS A 50 0.69 29.13 -12.37
CA CYS A 50 -0.77 29.21 -12.28
C CYS A 50 -1.24 30.64 -11.98
N ALA A 51 -0.58 31.33 -11.04
CA ALA A 51 -0.87 32.73 -10.74
C ALA A 51 -0.67 33.63 -11.98
N GLY A 52 0.39 33.39 -12.74
CA GLY A 52 0.64 34.08 -14.01
C GLY A 52 -0.50 33.88 -15.02
N ILE A 53 -0.98 32.64 -15.21
CA ILE A 53 -2.11 32.34 -16.11
C ILE A 53 -3.39 33.02 -15.62
N ILE A 54 -3.70 32.93 -14.32
CA ILE A 54 -4.91 33.50 -13.73
C ILE A 54 -4.94 35.03 -13.86
N ILE A 55 -3.78 35.70 -13.75
CA ILE A 55 -3.67 37.16 -13.92
C ILE A 55 -3.67 37.56 -15.40
N ALA A 56 -2.96 36.82 -16.26
CA ALA A 56 -2.82 37.17 -17.67
C ALA A 56 -4.12 36.94 -18.47
N THR A 57 -4.87 35.89 -18.17
CA THR A 57 -6.12 35.53 -18.86
C THR A 57 -7.13 36.69 -18.88
N PRO A 58 -7.53 37.32 -17.76
CA PRO A 58 -8.48 38.43 -17.77
C PRO A 58 -7.93 39.69 -18.46
N LEU A 59 -6.62 39.96 -18.36
CA LEU A 59 -6.00 41.11 -19.03
C LEU A 59 -6.08 40.96 -20.56
N ILE A 60 -5.76 39.76 -21.05
CA ILE A 60 -5.84 39.44 -22.48
C ILE A 60 -7.30 39.45 -22.96
N THR A 61 -8.26 38.96 -22.17
CA THR A 61 -9.67 38.98 -22.58
C THR A 61 -10.23 40.39 -22.68
N ILE A 62 -9.85 41.30 -21.76
CA ILE A 62 -10.22 42.72 -21.84
C ILE A 62 -9.67 43.37 -23.12
N TRP A 63 -8.40 43.09 -23.45
CA TRP A 63 -7.77 43.57 -24.67
C TRP A 63 -8.43 43.02 -25.96
N MET A 64 -8.77 41.72 -25.97
CA MET A 64 -9.47 41.09 -27.10
C MET A 64 -10.88 41.65 -27.30
N PHE A 65 -11.60 41.91 -26.20
CA PHE A 65 -12.94 42.49 -26.24
C PHE A 65 -12.93 43.91 -26.82
N SER A 66 -11.92 44.71 -26.48
CA SER A 66 -11.74 46.07 -27.01
C SER A 66 -11.37 46.11 -28.51
N HIS A 67 -10.99 44.98 -29.10
CA HIS A 67 -10.71 44.82 -30.53
C HIS A 67 -11.77 43.95 -31.27
N HIS A 68 -12.91 43.67 -30.63
CA HIS A 68 -14.05 42.95 -31.22
C HIS A 68 -13.80 41.46 -31.62
N TYR A 69 -12.86 40.75 -30.98
CA TYR A 69 -12.55 39.33 -31.24
C TYR A 69 -13.50 38.32 -30.56
N ASN A 70 -14.82 38.46 -30.73
CA ASN A 70 -15.81 37.73 -29.92
C ASN A 70 -15.76 36.18 -30.00
N LEU A 71 -15.53 35.59 -31.18
CA LEU A 71 -15.43 34.13 -31.33
C LEU A 71 -14.10 33.57 -30.79
N GLU A 72 -13.01 34.33 -30.94
CA GLU A 72 -11.67 33.91 -30.52
C GLU A 72 -11.52 33.89 -29.00
N ILE A 73 -12.29 34.72 -28.28
CA ILE A 73 -12.31 34.73 -26.80
C ILE A 73 -12.70 33.35 -26.26
N LEU A 74 -13.70 32.68 -26.85
CA LEU A 74 -14.12 31.35 -26.39
C LEU A 74 -12.99 30.31 -26.55
N TYR A 75 -12.30 30.32 -27.69
CA TYR A 75 -11.15 29.45 -27.92
C TYR A 75 -9.99 29.75 -26.97
N PHE A 76 -9.73 31.03 -26.68
CA PHE A 76 -8.70 31.45 -25.73
C PHE A 76 -8.97 30.90 -24.32
N TRP A 77 -10.21 31.01 -23.82
CA TRP A 77 -10.60 30.44 -22.52
C TRP A 77 -10.46 28.92 -22.48
N ALA A 78 -10.84 28.22 -23.56
CA ALA A 78 -10.67 26.77 -23.65
C ALA A 78 -9.20 26.35 -23.57
N VAL A 79 -8.32 27.04 -24.31
CA VAL A 79 -6.87 26.76 -24.28
C VAL A 79 -6.26 27.08 -22.90
N ALA A 80 -6.66 28.20 -22.28
CA ALA A 80 -6.19 28.57 -20.95
C ALA A 80 -6.60 27.53 -19.89
N ALA A 81 -7.85 27.04 -19.94
CA ALA A 81 -8.34 26.01 -19.04
C ALA A 81 -7.61 24.67 -19.22
N ILE A 82 -7.37 24.26 -20.47
CA ILE A 82 -6.62 23.04 -20.79
C ILE A 82 -5.18 23.15 -20.29
N SER A 83 -4.52 24.28 -20.52
CA SER A 83 -3.14 24.54 -20.07
C SER A 83 -3.02 24.47 -18.53
N LEU A 84 -3.98 25.09 -17.82
CA LEU A 84 -4.03 25.03 -16.36
C LEU A 84 -4.22 23.60 -15.85
N PHE A 85 -5.13 22.84 -16.47
CA PHE A 85 -5.37 21.44 -16.12
C PHE A 85 -4.11 20.57 -16.27
N PHE A 86 -3.43 20.65 -17.43
CA PHE A 86 -2.20 19.88 -17.67
C PHE A 86 -1.07 20.26 -16.72
N THR A 87 -0.95 21.54 -16.37
CA THR A 87 0.06 22.02 -15.42
C THR A 87 -0.15 21.41 -14.03
N ILE A 88 -1.40 21.36 -13.56
CA ILE A 88 -1.74 20.75 -12.26
C ILE A 88 -1.49 19.24 -12.29
N MET A 89 -1.99 18.54 -13.33
CA MET A 89 -1.84 17.09 -13.46
C MET A 89 -0.37 16.66 -13.55
N SER A 90 0.46 17.40 -14.28
CA SER A 90 1.90 17.14 -14.36
C SER A 90 2.60 17.26 -13.00
N CYS A 91 2.20 18.24 -12.18
CA CYS A 91 2.77 18.40 -10.85
C CYS A 91 2.37 17.25 -9.91
N ILE A 92 1.12 16.79 -9.95
CA ILE A 92 0.66 15.68 -9.12
C ILE A 92 1.42 14.41 -9.51
N SER A 93 1.44 14.09 -10.81
CA SER A 93 2.11 12.88 -11.32
C SER A 93 3.59 12.85 -10.99
N THR A 94 4.33 13.96 -11.14
CA THR A 94 5.77 13.98 -10.84
C THR A 94 6.09 13.81 -9.36
N ILE A 95 5.23 14.32 -8.47
CA ILE A 95 5.39 14.14 -7.03
C ILE A 95 5.11 12.69 -6.64
N ASP A 96 4.00 12.14 -7.12
CA ASP A 96 3.58 10.78 -6.80
C ASP A 96 4.59 9.75 -7.32
N SER A 97 5.09 9.91 -8.56
CA SER A 97 6.15 9.06 -9.10
C SER A 97 7.43 9.15 -8.27
N ALA A 98 7.88 10.34 -7.88
CA ALA A 98 9.11 10.47 -7.10
C ALA A 98 9.02 9.85 -5.69
N VAL A 99 7.84 9.91 -5.07
CA VAL A 99 7.60 9.25 -3.77
C VAL A 99 7.58 7.74 -3.94
N LYS A 100 6.89 7.25 -4.97
CA LYS A 100 6.80 5.82 -5.26
C LYS A 100 8.17 5.22 -5.61
N ASP A 101 8.93 5.89 -6.47
CA ASP A 101 10.29 5.48 -6.82
C ASP A 101 11.20 5.41 -5.58
N PHE A 102 11.06 6.35 -4.63
CA PHE A 102 11.81 6.31 -3.38
C PHE A 102 11.44 5.09 -2.54
N GLU A 103 10.14 4.82 -2.39
CA GLU A 103 9.62 3.68 -1.64
C GLU A 103 10.12 2.36 -2.25
N ASP A 104 9.94 2.18 -3.55
CA ASP A 104 10.36 0.98 -4.27
C ASP A 104 11.87 0.77 -4.13
N ASN A 105 12.68 1.81 -4.33
CA ASN A 105 14.14 1.74 -4.15
C ASN A 105 14.55 1.42 -2.71
N ALA A 106 13.80 1.88 -1.70
CA ALA A 106 14.07 1.54 -0.31
C ALA A 106 13.69 0.08 -0.01
N LYS A 107 12.52 -0.37 -0.48
CA LYS A 107 12.07 -1.75 -0.32
C LYS A 107 13.04 -2.72 -0.99
N THR A 108 13.44 -2.48 -2.24
CA THR A 108 14.37 -3.33 -2.99
C THR A 108 15.75 -3.43 -2.32
N GLU A 109 16.25 -2.34 -1.72
CA GLU A 109 17.55 -2.34 -1.05
C GLU A 109 17.51 -3.03 0.32
N PHE A 110 16.47 -2.77 1.12
CA PHE A 110 16.44 -3.18 2.52
C PHE A 110 15.68 -4.47 2.78
N MET A 111 14.58 -4.75 2.09
CA MET A 111 13.75 -5.94 2.37
C MET A 111 14.54 -7.24 2.20
N PRO A 112 15.30 -7.47 1.10
CA PRO A 112 16.10 -8.70 0.97
C PRO A 112 17.16 -8.86 2.08
N VAL A 113 17.71 -7.74 2.59
CA VAL A 113 18.68 -7.77 3.69
C VAL A 113 18.00 -8.11 5.00
N LEU A 114 16.87 -7.47 5.30
CA LEU A 114 16.07 -7.72 6.49
C LEU A 114 15.56 -9.16 6.53
N MET A 115 15.21 -9.74 5.39
CA MET A 115 14.75 -11.13 5.31
C MET A 115 15.80 -12.16 5.74
N LYS A 116 17.10 -11.83 5.68
CA LYS A 116 18.16 -12.69 6.26
C LYS A 116 18.00 -12.89 7.77
N ALA A 117 17.32 -11.99 8.47
CA ALA A 117 17.02 -12.15 9.89
C ALA A 117 15.98 -13.24 10.16
N PHE A 118 15.15 -13.57 9.16
CA PHE A 118 14.05 -14.53 9.24
C PHE A 118 14.47 -15.95 8.77
N GLY A 119 15.77 -16.18 8.55
CA GLY A 119 16.27 -17.46 8.05
C GLY A 119 16.12 -17.54 6.54
N ASP A 120 15.36 -18.54 6.06
CA ASP A 120 15.20 -18.84 4.63
C ASP A 120 14.05 -18.07 3.97
N PHE A 121 13.65 -16.94 4.55
CA PHE A 121 12.64 -16.08 3.94
C PHE A 121 13.25 -15.21 2.84
N ALA A 122 12.46 -14.98 1.80
CA ALA A 122 12.75 -14.09 0.69
C ALA A 122 11.58 -13.13 0.50
N TRP A 123 11.90 -11.90 0.10
CA TRP A 123 10.92 -10.89 -0.32
C TRP A 123 10.91 -10.82 -1.84
N HIS A 124 9.71 -10.82 -2.42
CA HIS A 124 9.48 -10.81 -3.86
C HIS A 124 8.77 -9.55 -4.36
N GLY A 125 8.48 -8.60 -3.45
CA GLY A 125 7.68 -7.43 -3.77
C GLY A 125 6.31 -7.84 -4.30
N THR A 126 5.89 -7.22 -5.42
CA THR A 126 4.57 -7.42 -6.00
C THR A 126 4.41 -8.74 -6.76
N TYR A 127 5.51 -9.48 -6.96
CA TYR A 127 5.55 -10.74 -7.70
C TYR A 127 5.46 -11.96 -6.78
N ASP A 128 5.22 -13.14 -7.35
CA ASP A 128 5.28 -14.44 -6.66
C ASP A 128 4.38 -14.57 -5.42
N SER A 129 3.19 -14.00 -5.49
CA SER A 129 2.13 -14.32 -4.52
C SER A 129 1.76 -15.81 -4.61
N ARG A 130 1.76 -16.51 -3.47
CA ARG A 130 1.26 -17.89 -3.36
C ARG A 130 -0.27 -17.94 -3.24
N CYS A 131 -0.95 -16.80 -3.28
CA CYS A 131 -2.40 -16.69 -3.28
C CYS A 131 -2.93 -16.21 -4.64
N THR A 132 -3.99 -16.84 -5.12
CA THR A 132 -4.75 -16.40 -6.29
C THR A 132 -6.18 -15.99 -5.92
N SER A 133 -6.85 -15.22 -6.80
CA SER A 133 -8.28 -14.89 -6.64
C SER A 133 -9.17 -16.15 -6.55
N ALA A 134 -8.77 -17.23 -7.22
CA ALA A 134 -9.46 -18.52 -7.17
C ALA A 134 -9.40 -19.14 -5.77
N ASP A 135 -8.28 -18.98 -5.04
CA ASP A 135 -8.14 -19.56 -3.70
C ASP A 135 -9.05 -18.87 -2.68
N PHE A 136 -9.20 -17.55 -2.78
CA PHE A 136 -10.19 -16.82 -1.99
C PHE A 136 -11.62 -17.18 -2.41
N SER A 137 -11.88 -17.34 -3.71
CA SER A 137 -13.22 -17.70 -4.19
C SER A 137 -13.65 -19.11 -3.74
N LYS A 138 -12.71 -20.06 -3.63
CA LYS A 138 -12.95 -21.40 -3.08
C LYS A 138 -13.40 -21.38 -1.62
N SER A 139 -13.02 -20.35 -0.86
CA SER A 139 -13.45 -20.24 0.54
C SER A 139 -14.97 -20.04 0.68
N SER A 140 -15.65 -19.63 -0.40
CA SER A 140 -17.06 -19.18 -0.38
C SER A 140 -17.34 -17.99 0.56
N ILE A 141 -16.29 -17.38 1.13
CA ILE A 141 -16.40 -16.19 2.00
C ILE A 141 -16.42 -14.92 1.15
N TYR A 142 -15.55 -14.87 0.13
CA TYR A 142 -15.42 -13.71 -0.75
C TYR A 142 -15.58 -14.12 -2.21
N GLN A 143 -16.44 -13.42 -2.96
CA GLN A 143 -16.41 -13.46 -4.42
C GLN A 143 -15.44 -12.40 -4.92
N VAL A 144 -14.20 -12.81 -5.17
CA VAL A 144 -13.08 -11.90 -5.41
C VAL A 144 -12.96 -11.54 -6.89
N SER A 145 -12.92 -10.24 -7.16
CA SER A 145 -12.52 -9.67 -8.44
C SER A 145 -11.20 -8.91 -8.28
N ASN A 146 -10.24 -9.13 -9.19
CA ASN A 146 -8.96 -8.41 -9.25
C ASN A 146 -8.19 -8.41 -7.93
N LEU A 147 -7.53 -9.53 -7.64
CA LEU A 147 -6.57 -9.62 -6.54
C LEU A 147 -5.30 -8.84 -6.89
N CYS A 148 -4.92 -7.90 -6.03
CA CYS A 148 -3.66 -7.18 -6.11
C CYS A 148 -2.82 -7.50 -4.88
N THR A 149 -1.51 -7.63 -5.07
CA THR A 149 -0.54 -7.89 -3.99
C THR A 149 0.55 -6.83 -4.04
N ASP A 150 1.04 -6.42 -2.86
CA ASP A 150 2.12 -5.43 -2.74
C ASP A 150 3.41 -6.06 -2.22
N ASP A 151 3.41 -6.51 -0.97
CA ASP A 151 4.58 -7.14 -0.34
C ASP A 151 4.35 -8.64 -0.15
N ASN A 152 5.10 -9.45 -0.91
CA ASN A 152 5.07 -10.91 -0.84
C ASN A 152 6.36 -11.46 -0.22
N PHE A 153 6.20 -12.35 0.76
CA PHE A 153 7.27 -13.05 1.44
C PHE A 153 7.04 -14.56 1.36
N THR A 154 8.10 -15.31 1.11
CA THR A 154 8.05 -16.78 1.15
C THR A 154 9.26 -17.32 1.90
N GLY A 155 9.07 -18.35 2.69
CA GLY A 155 10.18 -19.03 3.36
C GLY A 155 9.78 -20.38 3.91
N ASN A 156 10.67 -20.95 4.70
CA ASN A 156 10.41 -22.19 5.43
C ASN A 156 10.66 -21.95 6.92
N TYR A 157 9.79 -22.49 7.76
CA TYR A 157 9.98 -22.51 9.20
C TYR A 157 9.65 -23.91 9.74
N ASN A 158 10.63 -24.55 10.40
CA ASN A 158 10.50 -25.90 10.96
C ASN A 158 9.97 -26.95 9.96
N GLY A 159 10.39 -26.87 8.69
CA GLY A 159 9.96 -27.80 7.64
C GLY A 159 8.60 -27.46 7.02
N VAL A 160 7.93 -26.39 7.47
CA VAL A 160 6.67 -25.90 6.91
C VAL A 160 6.96 -24.70 6.01
N GLY A 161 6.55 -24.79 4.75
CA GLY A 161 6.62 -23.64 3.85
C GLY A 161 5.55 -22.62 4.21
N ILE A 162 5.95 -21.35 4.27
CA ILE A 162 5.11 -20.22 4.66
C ILE A 162 5.15 -19.17 3.54
N GLY A 163 3.99 -18.67 3.14
CA GLY A 163 3.81 -17.46 2.32
C GLY A 163 3.08 -16.39 3.12
N ILE A 164 3.56 -15.15 3.10
CA ILE A 164 2.90 -14.00 3.72
C ILE A 164 2.71 -12.96 2.63
N HIS A 165 1.47 -12.58 2.37
CA HIS A 165 1.10 -11.76 1.23
C HIS A 165 0.26 -10.58 1.69
N GLU A 166 0.78 -9.37 1.55
CA GLU A 166 -0.04 -8.17 1.65
C GLU A 166 -0.87 -8.01 0.38
N LEU A 167 -2.19 -7.95 0.54
CA LEU A 167 -3.12 -8.00 -0.57
C LEU A 167 -4.33 -7.11 -0.37
N ASN A 168 -4.87 -6.66 -1.49
CA ASN A 168 -6.14 -5.99 -1.56
C ASN A 168 -6.96 -6.51 -2.74
N PHE A 169 -8.26 -6.56 -2.56
CA PHE A 169 -9.17 -6.96 -3.62
C PHE A 169 -10.56 -6.37 -3.42
N PHE A 170 -11.30 -6.27 -4.52
CA PHE A 170 -12.71 -5.94 -4.46
C PHE A 170 -13.54 -7.22 -4.43
N TYR A 171 -14.54 -7.27 -3.55
CA TYR A 171 -15.52 -8.34 -3.51
C TYR A 171 -16.94 -7.80 -3.61
N LYS A 172 -17.84 -8.62 -4.14
CA LYS A 172 -19.24 -8.27 -4.30
C LYS A 172 -20.05 -8.81 -3.13
N ASN A 173 -20.82 -7.94 -2.49
CA ASN A 173 -21.89 -8.32 -1.57
C ASN A 173 -23.25 -8.10 -2.24
N ILE A 174 -24.15 -9.07 -2.09
CA ILE A 174 -25.55 -8.92 -2.49
C ILE A 174 -26.30 -8.33 -1.30
N VAL A 175 -26.58 -7.03 -1.36
CA VAL A 175 -27.33 -6.34 -0.30
C VAL A 175 -28.80 -6.32 -0.70
N ASN A 176 -29.54 -7.33 -0.23
CA ASN A 176 -31.00 -7.49 -0.30
C ASN A 176 -31.63 -7.79 -1.68
N LYS A 177 -32.91 -8.21 -1.63
CA LYS A 177 -33.83 -8.68 -2.71
C LYS A 177 -33.92 -7.81 -3.98
N SER A 178 -33.21 -6.69 -4.06
CA SER A 178 -33.24 -5.72 -5.15
C SER A 178 -32.00 -5.77 -6.07
N ASN A 179 -31.12 -6.78 -5.95
CA ASN A 179 -29.96 -6.98 -6.83
C ASN A 179 -29.01 -5.76 -6.93
N LYS A 180 -28.93 -4.93 -5.89
CA LYS A 180 -27.91 -3.88 -5.86
C LYS A 180 -26.56 -4.50 -5.51
N GLU A 181 -25.66 -4.53 -6.48
CA GLU A 181 -24.27 -4.94 -6.28
C GLU A 181 -23.53 -3.86 -5.51
N GLN A 182 -23.03 -4.19 -4.32
CA GLN A 182 -22.08 -3.35 -3.60
C GLN A 182 -20.69 -3.98 -3.70
N SER A 183 -19.74 -3.21 -4.24
CA SER A 183 -18.34 -3.60 -4.24
C SER A 183 -17.69 -3.06 -2.97
N GLU A 184 -17.18 -3.98 -2.15
CA GLU A 184 -16.41 -3.67 -0.96
C GLU A 184 -14.93 -4.01 -1.21
N ARG A 185 -14.03 -3.31 -0.51
CA ARG A 185 -12.59 -3.51 -0.63
C ARG A 185 -12.07 -4.22 0.60
N PHE A 186 -11.49 -5.41 0.40
CA PHE A 186 -10.61 -6.03 1.38
C PHE A 186 -9.20 -5.46 1.23
N SER A 187 -8.54 -5.19 2.36
CA SER A 187 -7.12 -4.84 2.44
C SER A 187 -6.56 -5.51 3.68
N GLY A 188 -5.55 -6.35 3.53
CA GLY A 188 -5.01 -7.11 4.65
C GLY A 188 -3.87 -8.03 4.25
N VAL A 189 -3.60 -9.02 5.11
CA VAL A 189 -2.52 -9.99 4.93
C VAL A 189 -3.11 -11.39 4.87
N ALA A 190 -2.69 -12.19 3.86
CA ALA A 190 -2.91 -13.64 3.88
C ALA A 190 -1.63 -14.36 4.27
N VAL A 191 -1.79 -15.39 5.11
CA VAL A 191 -0.73 -16.33 5.46
C VAL A 191 -1.08 -17.68 4.87
N VAL A 192 -0.24 -18.18 3.98
CA VAL A 192 -0.33 -19.50 3.34
C VAL A 192 0.63 -20.44 4.03
N LEU A 193 0.14 -21.58 4.47
CA LEU A 193 0.94 -22.61 5.15
C LEU A 193 0.87 -23.90 4.35
N ASP A 194 2.02 -24.52 4.09
CA ASP A 194 2.10 -25.84 3.48
C ASP A 194 1.69 -26.90 4.50
N MET A 195 0.59 -27.61 4.20
CA MET A 195 0.05 -28.66 5.06
C MET A 195 0.30 -30.03 4.44
N ASN A 196 1.09 -30.87 5.12
CA ASN A 196 1.42 -32.23 4.67
C ASN A 196 0.28 -33.24 4.85
N LYS A 197 -0.88 -32.81 5.35
CA LYS A 197 -2.05 -33.65 5.59
C LYS A 197 -3.29 -32.94 5.10
N ASN A 198 -4.17 -33.69 4.44
CA ASN A 198 -5.53 -33.25 4.19
C ASN A 198 -6.22 -33.03 5.54
N PHE A 199 -6.83 -31.86 5.71
CA PHE A 199 -7.64 -31.56 6.87
C PHE A 199 -9.04 -31.18 6.39
N SER A 200 -10.05 -31.56 7.19
CA SER A 200 -11.39 -30.99 7.09
C SER A 200 -11.49 -29.95 8.20
N GLY A 201 -11.88 -28.73 7.86
CA GLY A 201 -11.95 -27.62 8.79
C GLY A 201 -13.24 -26.83 8.59
N GLN A 202 -13.72 -26.24 9.69
CA GLN A 202 -14.79 -25.26 9.64
C GLN A 202 -14.16 -23.86 9.75
N THR A 203 -14.43 -23.01 8.76
CA THR A 203 -14.00 -21.61 8.83
C THR A 203 -15.00 -20.80 9.64
N ILE A 204 -14.50 -20.07 10.64
CA ILE A 204 -15.32 -19.22 11.50
C ILE A 204 -14.95 -17.78 11.18
N VAL A 205 -15.91 -17.04 10.62
CA VAL A 205 -15.77 -15.60 10.38
C VAL A 205 -16.33 -14.88 11.60
N THR A 206 -15.46 -14.14 12.30
CA THR A 206 -15.88 -13.30 13.42
C THR A 206 -15.67 -11.83 13.05
N PHE A 207 -16.64 -10.99 13.40
CA PHE A 207 -16.54 -9.55 13.22
C PHE A 207 -16.13 -8.92 14.55
N ARG A 208 -15.25 -7.93 14.51
CA ARG A 208 -15.01 -7.04 15.65
C ARG A 208 -15.98 -5.88 15.55
N GLU A 209 -16.89 -5.78 16.52
CA GLU A 209 -17.63 -4.53 16.73
C GLU A 209 -16.73 -3.56 17.50
N ASN A 210 -16.46 -2.39 16.90
CA ASN A 210 -15.78 -1.26 17.54
C ASN A 210 -14.39 -1.56 18.14
N GLY A 211 -13.65 -2.53 17.60
CA GLY A 211 -12.25 -2.77 17.94
C GLY A 211 -11.99 -3.55 19.23
N VAL A 212 -12.97 -3.70 20.13
CA VAL A 212 -12.70 -4.14 21.52
C VAL A 212 -13.01 -5.62 21.77
N ASN A 213 -14.05 -6.22 21.18
CA ASN A 213 -14.43 -7.61 21.50
C ASN A 213 -14.68 -8.47 20.25
N ILE A 214 -13.88 -9.52 20.10
CA ILE A 214 -14.20 -10.65 19.21
C ILE A 214 -15.19 -11.53 19.96
N ILE A 215 -16.37 -11.76 19.39
CA ILE A 215 -17.31 -12.75 19.92
C ILE A 215 -16.81 -14.14 19.49
N TYR A 216 -16.18 -14.85 20.42
CA TYR A 216 -15.75 -16.23 20.18
C TYR A 216 -16.94 -17.18 20.32
N PRO A 217 -17.08 -18.18 19.44
CA PRO A 217 -18.08 -19.22 19.65
C PRO A 217 -17.78 -20.02 20.93
N VAL A 218 -18.84 -20.47 21.60
CA VAL A 218 -18.88 -21.00 22.98
C VAL A 218 -17.92 -22.18 23.28
N HIS A 219 -17.32 -22.79 22.26
CA HIS A 219 -16.41 -23.93 22.38
C HIS A 219 -15.00 -23.67 21.81
N PHE A 220 -14.67 -22.43 21.46
CA PHE A 220 -13.37 -22.09 20.89
C PHE A 220 -12.55 -21.27 21.88
N GLN A 221 -11.27 -21.62 22.00
CA GLN A 221 -10.31 -20.85 22.77
C GLN A 221 -9.59 -19.86 21.84
N LYS A 222 -9.53 -18.59 22.24
CA LYS A 222 -8.65 -17.60 21.60
C LYS A 222 -7.20 -18.04 21.78
N ILE A 223 -6.52 -18.33 20.68
CA ILE A 223 -5.06 -18.48 20.67
C ILE A 223 -4.50 -17.18 20.09
N GLU A 224 -3.89 -16.37 20.95
CA GLU A 224 -3.15 -15.18 20.51
C GLU A 224 -1.80 -15.64 19.95
N LEU A 225 -1.53 -15.32 18.69
CA LEU A 225 -0.23 -15.55 18.06
C LEU A 225 0.81 -14.49 18.48
N GLU A 226 0.36 -13.46 19.20
CA GLU A 226 1.20 -12.38 19.72
C GLU A 226 1.70 -12.70 21.14
N LYS A 227 2.85 -12.14 21.52
CA LYS A 227 3.26 -12.16 22.93
C LYS A 227 2.26 -11.36 23.75
N SER A 228 1.90 -11.84 24.95
CA SER A 228 1.05 -11.10 25.90
C SER A 228 1.48 -9.64 26.08
N LYS A 229 2.79 -9.39 26.17
CA LYS A 229 3.35 -8.04 26.28
C LYS A 229 3.05 -7.12 25.09
N PHE A 230 2.85 -7.65 23.88
CA PHE A 230 2.53 -6.84 22.70
C PHE A 230 1.06 -6.38 22.76
N SER A 231 0.16 -7.25 23.22
CA SER A 231 -1.25 -6.92 23.49
C SER A 231 -1.39 -5.75 24.47
N ASP A 232 -0.59 -5.73 25.53
CA ASP A 232 -0.60 -4.68 26.55
C ASP A 232 -0.24 -3.27 26.01
N TYR A 233 0.50 -3.16 24.90
CA TYR A 233 0.89 -1.87 24.32
C TYR A 233 -0.09 -1.32 23.28
N PHE A 234 -0.86 -2.19 22.62
CA PHE A 234 -1.63 -1.83 21.42
C PHE A 234 -3.13 -2.10 21.51
N ASN A 235 -3.58 -2.95 22.43
CA ASN A 235 -5.00 -3.10 22.74
C ASN A 235 -5.35 -2.20 23.93
N VAL A 236 -5.69 -0.93 23.64
CA VAL A 236 -6.39 -0.01 24.56
C VAL A 236 -7.88 -0.10 24.31
#